data_AF-A0A817QHD4-F1
#
_entry.id   AF-A0A817QHD4-F1
#
_cell.length_a   1.000
_cell.length_b   1.000
_cell.length_c   1.000
_cell.angle_alpha   90.00
_cell.angle_beta   90.00
_cell.angle_gamma   90.00
#
_symmetry.space_group_name_H-M   'P 1'
#
loop_
_entity.id
_entity.type
_entity.pdbx_description
1 polymer ?
#
loop_
_entity_poly.entity_id
_entity_poly.type
_entity_poly.pdbx_seq_one_letter_code
_entity_poly.pdbx_strand_id
1 'polypeptide(L)'
;MSTNAEFNLRFTKKMIEKEASAAEKKYEASRKKAVNVLKKSGDVETARIYAETAIQNRTSHNQFLIMASRIDSVISKIQQANAQNVMVKNMKQVNKMLEHVNKDMNISELAKIMEQFEQSFENFDVKEQVMSNAMNQAMATGAPTEAVQDLLRQIAEENNLDISTQLDAIPTVQQTVTTQAQQEVAAQNSRLAALRHAT
;
A
#
# COMPACT_ATOMS: atom_id res chain seq x y z
N MET A 1 -27.59 -3.26 -5.93
CA MET A 1 -26.76 -2.06 -5.72
C MET A 1 -25.26 -2.37 -5.67
N SER A 2 -24.80 -3.51 -5.14
CA SER A 2 -23.35 -3.87 -5.08
C SER A 2 -22.62 -3.91 -6.44
N THR A 3 -23.30 -4.23 -7.54
CA THR A 3 -22.67 -4.36 -8.87
C THR A 3 -22.15 -3.01 -9.43
N ASN A 4 -22.78 -1.89 -9.04
CA ASN A 4 -22.42 -0.57 -9.54
C ASN A 4 -21.13 -0.04 -8.84
N ALA A 5 -20.98 -0.36 -7.55
CA ALA A 5 -19.77 -0.04 -6.79
C ALA A 5 -18.56 -0.86 -7.27
N GLU A 6 -18.73 -2.17 -7.52
CA GLU A 6 -17.65 -3.00 -8.07
C GLU A 6 -17.20 -2.50 -9.46
N PHE A 7 -18.16 -2.15 -10.32
CA PHE A 7 -17.87 -1.62 -11.65
C PHE A 7 -17.08 -0.29 -11.58
N ASN A 8 -17.51 0.65 -10.74
CA ASN A 8 -16.83 1.93 -10.58
C ASN A 8 -15.41 1.74 -10.05
N LEU A 9 -15.20 0.85 -9.07
CA LEU A 9 -13.87 0.57 -8.53
C LEU A 9 -12.95 -0.08 -9.58
N ARG A 10 -13.46 -1.00 -10.40
CA ARG A 10 -12.70 -1.59 -11.52
C ARG A 10 -12.30 -0.54 -12.55
N PHE A 11 -13.19 0.41 -12.83
CA PHE A 11 -12.90 1.54 -13.72
C PHE A 11 -11.82 2.45 -13.12
N THR A 12 -11.94 2.83 -11.85
CA THR A 12 -10.94 3.63 -11.13
C THR A 12 -9.58 2.93 -11.09
N LYS A 13 -9.53 1.61 -10.84
CA LYS A 13 -8.30 0.81 -10.91
C LYS A 13 -7.61 0.97 -12.26
N LYS A 14 -8.33 0.77 -13.36
CA LYS A 14 -7.79 0.93 -14.72
C LYS A 14 -7.30 2.35 -15.01
N MET A 15 -7.99 3.38 -14.52
CA MET A 15 -7.53 4.76 -14.66
C MET A 15 -6.21 4.98 -13.91
N ILE A 16 -6.09 4.49 -12.68
CA ILE A 16 -4.87 4.63 -11.87
C ILE A 16 -3.70 3.84 -12.49
N GLU A 17 -3.94 2.65 -13.03
CA GLU A 17 -2.91 1.89 -13.76
C GLU A 17 -2.40 2.65 -14.99
N LYS A 18 -3.29 3.37 -15.69
CA LYS A 18 -2.91 4.24 -16.80
C LYS A 18 -2.05 5.42 -16.33
N GLU A 19 -2.42 6.08 -15.23
CA GLU A 19 -1.62 7.15 -14.62
C GLU A 19 -0.26 6.64 -14.11
N ALA A 20 -0.21 5.42 -13.55
CA ALA A 20 1.04 4.76 -13.18
C ALA A 20 1.95 4.59 -14.40
N SER A 21 1.43 4.06 -15.51
CA SER A 21 2.20 3.93 -16.76
C SER A 21 2.65 5.28 -17.33
N ALA A 22 1.84 6.32 -17.19
CA ALA A 22 2.21 7.67 -17.61
C ALA A 22 3.33 8.26 -16.74
N ALA A 23 3.28 8.04 -15.41
CA ALA A 23 4.34 8.44 -14.49
C ALA A 23 5.67 7.73 -14.79
N GLU A 24 5.61 6.44 -15.16
CA GLU A 24 6.81 5.68 -15.56
C GLU A 24 7.46 6.24 -16.83
N LYS A 25 6.66 6.60 -17.83
CA LYS A 25 7.17 7.27 -19.05
C LYS A 25 7.83 8.62 -18.73
N LYS A 26 7.30 9.38 -17.77
CA LYS A 26 7.87 10.65 -17.31
C LYS A 26 9.18 10.44 -16.53
N TYR A 27 9.27 9.36 -15.75
CA TYR A 27 10.50 8.92 -15.09
C TYR A 27 11.60 8.65 -16.13
N GLU A 28 11.33 7.79 -17.12
CA GLU A 28 12.29 7.45 -18.18
C GLU A 28 12.72 8.68 -19.01
N ALA A 29 11.79 9.60 -19.29
CA ALA A 29 12.12 10.84 -20.00
C ALA A 29 13.04 11.76 -19.18
N SER A 30 12.76 11.93 -17.88
CA SER A 30 13.58 12.75 -16.98
C SER A 30 14.96 12.12 -16.73
N ARG A 31 15.01 10.79 -16.60
CA ARG A 31 16.25 10.02 -16.50
C ARG A 31 17.14 10.21 -17.73
N LYS A 32 16.58 10.09 -18.94
CA LYS A 32 17.31 10.36 -20.19
C LYS A 32 17.85 11.79 -20.27
N LYS A 33 17.09 12.78 -19.77
CA LYS A 33 17.55 14.17 -19.69
C LYS A 33 18.73 14.32 -18.74
N ALA A 34 18.67 13.71 -17.55
CA ALA A 34 19.78 13.71 -16.60
C ALA A 34 21.06 13.10 -17.21
N VAL A 35 20.95 11.95 -17.88
CA VAL A 35 22.06 11.30 -18.60
C VAL A 35 22.66 12.22 -19.67
N ASN A 36 21.82 12.89 -20.46
CA ASN A 36 22.27 13.78 -21.52
C ASN A 36 22.99 15.02 -21.00
N VAL A 37 22.54 15.60 -19.88
CA VAL A 37 23.20 16.76 -19.25
C VAL A 37 24.57 16.34 -18.70
N LEU A 38 24.63 15.21 -18.01
CA LEU A 38 25.87 14.63 -17.48
C LEU A 38 26.91 14.36 -18.58
N LYS A 39 26.49 13.78 -19.71
CA LYS A 39 27.40 13.47 -20.83
C LYS A 39 27.91 14.69 -21.59
N LYS A 40 27.08 15.74 -21.72
CA LYS A 40 27.39 16.88 -22.61
C LYS A 40 28.07 18.02 -21.89
N SER A 41 27.60 18.34 -20.69
CA SER A 41 28.00 19.56 -19.98
C SER A 41 28.84 19.26 -18.73
N GLY A 42 28.78 18.02 -18.20
CA GLY A 42 29.40 17.68 -16.91
C GLY A 42 28.81 18.46 -15.72
N ASP A 43 27.69 19.16 -15.93
CA ASP A 43 27.02 19.98 -14.93
C ASP A 43 26.16 19.08 -14.02
N VAL A 44 26.75 18.74 -12.88
CA VAL A 44 26.14 17.87 -11.86
C VAL A 44 24.92 18.51 -11.21
N GLU A 45 24.87 19.85 -11.10
CA GLU A 45 23.76 20.53 -10.43
C GLU A 45 22.50 20.50 -11.28
N THR A 46 22.61 20.80 -12.57
CA THR A 46 21.48 20.66 -13.50
C THR A 46 21.05 19.19 -13.66
N ALA A 47 21.99 18.26 -13.66
CA ALA A 47 21.68 16.83 -13.70
C ALA A 47 20.96 16.34 -12.44
N ARG A 48 21.31 16.87 -11.27
CA ARG A 48 20.66 16.60 -9.98
C ARG A 48 19.18 16.99 -10.01
N ILE A 49 18.83 18.16 -10.54
CA ILE A 49 17.43 18.61 -10.65
C ILE A 49 16.59 17.64 -11.51
N TYR A 50 17.16 17.17 -12.64
CA TYR A 50 16.49 16.17 -13.48
C TYR A 50 16.41 14.79 -12.81
N ALA A 51 17.42 14.40 -12.03
CA ALA A 51 17.40 13.16 -11.25
C ALA A 51 16.36 13.20 -10.11
N GLU A 52 16.24 14.33 -9.41
CA GLU A 52 15.20 14.55 -8.38
C GLU A 52 13.80 14.44 -8.99
N THR A 53 13.57 15.12 -10.12
CA THR A 53 12.31 15.02 -10.86
C THR A 53 12.03 13.58 -11.30
N ALA A 54 13.06 12.84 -11.72
CA ALA A 54 12.90 11.43 -12.07
C ALA A 54 12.44 10.61 -10.86
N ILE A 55 13.07 10.76 -9.71
CA ILE A 55 12.73 10.02 -8.48
C ILE A 55 11.34 10.37 -7.97
N GLN A 56 10.95 11.64 -8.07
CA GLN A 56 9.59 12.04 -7.75
C GLN A 56 8.58 11.30 -8.63
N ASN A 57 8.80 11.24 -9.95
CA ASN A 57 7.94 10.49 -10.87
C ASN A 57 7.93 8.98 -10.58
N ARG A 58 9.08 8.38 -10.23
CA ARG A 58 9.18 6.97 -9.81
C ARG A 58 8.41 6.70 -8.51
N THR A 59 8.48 7.63 -7.56
CA THR A 59 7.72 7.56 -6.30
C THR A 59 6.22 7.66 -6.56
N SER A 60 5.80 8.60 -7.44
CA SER A 60 4.40 8.69 -7.86
C SER A 60 3.92 7.42 -8.58
N HIS A 61 4.74 6.83 -9.45
CA HIS A 61 4.44 5.55 -10.10
C HIS A 61 4.17 4.44 -9.07
N ASN A 62 5.09 4.26 -8.12
CA ASN A 62 4.94 3.27 -7.04
C ASN A 62 3.68 3.54 -6.20
N GLN A 63 3.40 4.81 -5.89
CA GLN A 63 2.20 5.18 -5.14
C GLN A 63 0.91 4.83 -5.89
N PHE A 64 0.87 5.04 -7.22
CA PHE A 64 -0.27 4.65 -8.05
C PHE A 64 -0.43 3.13 -8.14
N LEU A 65 0.66 2.37 -8.26
CA LEU A 65 0.60 0.89 -8.22
C LEU A 65 0.04 0.38 -6.89
N ILE A 66 0.47 0.97 -5.77
CA ILE A 66 -0.04 0.65 -4.44
C ILE A 66 -1.54 0.99 -4.33
N MET A 67 -1.97 2.14 -4.87
CA MET A 67 -3.40 2.49 -4.89
C MET A 67 -4.20 1.50 -5.73
N ALA A 68 -3.70 1.08 -6.89
CA ALA A 68 -4.35 0.09 -7.74
C ALA A 68 -4.49 -1.27 -7.05
N SER A 69 -3.44 -1.73 -6.35
CA SER A 69 -3.49 -3.01 -5.60
C SER A 69 -4.44 -2.97 -4.41
N ARG A 70 -4.52 -1.83 -3.70
CA ARG A 70 -5.50 -1.61 -2.64
C ARG A 70 -6.93 -1.65 -3.17
N ILE A 71 -7.20 -1.00 -4.30
CA ILE A 71 -8.53 -1.06 -4.94
C ILE A 71 -8.88 -2.48 -5.36
N ASP A 72 -7.91 -3.22 -5.91
CA ASP A 72 -8.12 -4.63 -6.28
C ASP A 72 -8.49 -5.49 -5.07
N SER A 73 -7.82 -5.28 -3.94
CA SER A 73 -8.14 -5.95 -2.68
C SER A 73 -9.57 -5.65 -2.21
N VAL A 74 -10.03 -4.41 -2.35
CA VAL A 74 -11.42 -4.03 -2.03
C VAL A 74 -12.41 -4.68 -3.00
N ILE A 75 -12.10 -4.73 -4.29
CA ILE A 75 -12.91 -5.42 -5.30
C ILE A 75 -13.06 -6.90 -4.92
N SER A 76 -11.97 -7.59 -4.56
CA SER A 76 -12.02 -9.00 -4.13
C SER A 76 -12.91 -9.20 -2.89
N LYS A 77 -12.85 -8.30 -1.91
CA LYS A 77 -13.74 -8.33 -0.73
C LYS A 77 -15.21 -8.15 -1.12
N ILE A 78 -15.52 -7.22 -2.02
CA ILE A 78 -16.89 -7.01 -2.53
C ILE A 78 -17.39 -8.27 -3.26
N GLN A 79 -16.54 -8.90 -4.06
CA GLN A 79 -16.90 -10.15 -4.75
C GLN A 79 -17.18 -11.28 -3.77
N GLN A 80 -16.35 -11.43 -2.73
CA GLN A 80 -16.59 -12.40 -1.67
C GLN A 80 -17.91 -12.13 -0.94
N ALA A 81 -18.20 -10.88 -0.58
CA ALA A 81 -19.46 -10.50 0.03
C ALA A 81 -20.67 -10.73 -0.89
N ASN A 82 -20.52 -10.51 -2.21
CA ASN A 82 -21.57 -10.82 -3.19
C ASN A 82 -21.83 -12.33 -3.26
N ALA A 83 -20.77 -13.16 -3.28
CA ALA A 83 -20.89 -14.61 -3.26
C ALA A 83 -21.58 -15.12 -1.98
N GLN A 84 -21.19 -14.57 -0.82
CA GLN A 84 -21.85 -14.86 0.46
C GLN A 84 -23.33 -14.47 0.42
N ASN A 85 -23.69 -13.31 -0.13
CA ASN A 85 -25.08 -12.90 -0.29
C ASN A 85 -25.89 -13.85 -1.18
N VAL A 86 -25.31 -14.38 -2.26
CA VAL A 86 -25.95 -15.39 -3.11
C VAL A 86 -26.14 -16.69 -2.33
N MET A 87 -25.13 -17.13 -1.58
CA MET A 87 -25.24 -18.32 -0.72
C MET A 87 -26.34 -18.16 0.34
N VAL A 88 -26.43 -17.02 1.01
CA VAL A 88 -27.50 -16.71 1.98
C VAL A 88 -28.87 -16.72 1.33
N LYS A 89 -29.02 -16.18 0.12
CA LYS A 89 -30.29 -16.24 -0.63
C LYS A 89 -30.68 -17.68 -0.96
N ASN A 90 -29.74 -18.49 -1.41
CA ASN A 90 -29.97 -19.91 -1.70
C ASN A 90 -30.30 -20.67 -0.42
N MET A 91 -29.60 -20.42 0.69
CA MET A 91 -29.92 -21.01 2.00
C MET A 91 -31.30 -20.59 2.49
N LYS A 92 -31.72 -19.33 2.27
CA LYS A 92 -33.09 -18.90 2.59
C LYS A 92 -34.14 -19.64 1.74
N GLN A 93 -33.84 -19.92 0.48
CA GLN A 93 -34.73 -20.68 -0.40
C GLN A 93 -34.79 -22.16 0.01
N VAL A 94 -33.65 -22.75 0.38
CA VAL A 94 -33.57 -24.11 0.95
C VAL A 94 -34.29 -24.17 2.30
N ASN A 95 -34.14 -23.16 3.16
CA ASN A 95 -34.86 -23.09 4.45
C ASN A 95 -36.37 -22.99 4.25
N LYS A 96 -36.84 -22.24 3.25
CA LYS A 96 -38.28 -22.23 2.88
C LYS A 96 -38.77 -23.59 2.38
N MET A 97 -37.94 -24.30 1.62
CA MET A 97 -38.25 -25.67 1.18
C MET A 97 -38.29 -26.63 2.38
N LEU A 98 -37.32 -26.50 3.29
CA LEU A 98 -37.28 -27.21 4.57
C LEU A 98 -38.47 -26.87 5.46
N GLU A 99 -38.92 -25.62 5.58
CA GLU A 99 -40.15 -25.25 6.30
C GLU A 99 -41.37 -25.94 5.69
N HIS A 100 -41.40 -26.07 4.36
CA HIS A 100 -42.46 -26.77 3.65
C HIS A 100 -42.42 -28.29 3.89
N VAL A 101 -41.22 -28.87 4.07
CA VAL A 101 -40.98 -30.27 4.43
C VAL A 101 -41.17 -30.51 5.95
N ASN A 102 -40.88 -29.52 6.80
CA ASN A 102 -40.98 -29.59 8.26
C ASN A 102 -42.45 -29.57 8.73
N LYS A 103 -43.37 -29.10 7.87
CA LYS A 103 -44.82 -29.36 8.05
C LYS A 103 -45.17 -30.86 8.03
N ASP A 104 -44.27 -31.72 7.54
CA ASP A 104 -44.42 -33.18 7.46
C ASP A 104 -43.39 -33.98 8.34
N MET A 105 -42.82 -33.36 9.40
CA MET A 105 -41.91 -33.90 10.46
C MET A 105 -40.39 -34.02 10.16
N ASN A 106 -39.50 -33.44 11.01
CA ASN A 106 -38.85 -34.06 12.21
C ASN A 106 -37.70 -33.15 12.76
N ILE A 107 -37.73 -32.79 14.05
CA ILE A 107 -36.95 -31.69 14.68
C ILE A 107 -35.46 -32.01 14.95
N SER A 108 -35.05 -33.29 14.90
CA SER A 108 -33.72 -33.74 15.31
C SER A 108 -32.58 -33.34 14.35
N GLU A 109 -32.85 -33.17 13.05
CA GLU A 109 -31.81 -32.78 12.07
C GLU A 109 -31.48 -31.29 12.09
N LEU A 110 -32.41 -30.44 12.53
CA LEU A 110 -32.23 -28.99 12.58
C LEU A 110 -31.18 -28.57 13.62
N ALA A 111 -31.12 -29.27 14.76
CA ALA A 111 -30.14 -28.99 15.82
C ALA A 111 -28.69 -29.26 15.35
N LYS A 112 -28.48 -30.32 14.56
CA LYS A 112 -27.16 -30.67 14.01
C LYS A 112 -26.62 -29.65 13.00
N ILE A 113 -27.50 -29.07 12.19
CA ILE A 113 -27.11 -28.08 11.17
C ILE A 113 -26.72 -26.75 11.83
N MET A 114 -27.38 -26.36 12.93
CA MET A 114 -27.03 -25.17 13.70
C MET A 114 -25.68 -25.34 14.43
N GLU A 115 -25.41 -26.50 15.01
CA GLU A 115 -24.13 -26.79 15.69
C GLU A 115 -22.93 -26.79 14.72
N GLN A 116 -23.12 -27.25 13.47
CA GLN A 116 -22.08 -27.21 12.43
C GLN A 116 -21.84 -25.79 11.86
N PHE A 117 -22.85 -24.93 11.90
CA PHE A 117 -22.74 -23.54 11.45
C PHE A 117 -21.92 -22.70 12.45
N GLU A 118 -22.13 -22.92 13.75
CA GLU A 118 -21.43 -22.22 14.84
C GLU A 118 -19.92 -22.55 14.85
N GLN A 119 -19.55 -23.82 14.69
CA GLN A 119 -18.14 -24.24 14.57
C GLN A 119 -17.43 -23.71 13.31
N SER A 120 -18.17 -23.45 12.23
CA SER A 120 -17.60 -22.94 10.99
C SER A 120 -17.34 -21.43 11.02
N PHE A 121 -18.02 -20.70 11.91
CA PHE A 121 -17.93 -19.24 12.01
C PHE A 121 -16.85 -18.79 13.02
N GLU A 122 -16.63 -19.55 14.09
CA GLU A 122 -15.66 -19.22 15.15
C GLU A 122 -14.19 -19.19 14.66
N ASN A 123 -13.89 -19.86 13.53
CA ASN A 123 -12.54 -19.89 12.94
C ASN A 123 -12.21 -18.71 12.00
N PHE A 124 -13.16 -17.82 11.72
CA PHE A 124 -12.96 -16.70 10.77
C PHE A 124 -12.39 -15.44 11.44
N ASP A 125 -12.68 -15.21 12.72
CA ASP A 125 -12.34 -13.97 13.43
C ASP A 125 -10.85 -13.92 13.89
N VAL A 126 -10.27 -15.07 14.21
CA VAL A 126 -8.89 -15.18 14.73
C VAL A 126 -7.82 -14.82 13.68
N LYS A 127 -8.15 -14.86 12.38
CA LYS A 127 -7.22 -14.56 11.28
C LYS A 127 -7.18 -13.08 10.88
N GLU A 128 -8.17 -12.27 11.26
CA GLU A 128 -8.20 -10.84 10.93
C GLU A 128 -7.27 -10.01 11.84
N GLN A 129 -7.10 -10.43 13.09
CA GLN A 129 -6.35 -9.68 14.10
C GLN A 129 -4.81 -9.75 13.95
N VAL A 130 -4.28 -10.81 13.30
CA VAL A 130 -2.83 -10.99 13.09
C VAL A 130 -2.32 -10.24 11.85
N MET A 131 -3.19 -10.03 10.85
CA MET A 131 -2.82 -9.37 9.58
C MET A 131 -2.69 -7.83 9.72
N SER A 132 -3.45 -7.21 10.64
CA SER A 132 -3.46 -5.75 10.86
C SER A 132 -2.17 -5.22 11.50
N ASN A 133 -1.57 -5.99 12.42
CA ASN A 133 -0.38 -5.56 13.17
C ASN A 133 0.92 -5.59 12.35
N ALA A 134 1.02 -6.44 11.32
CA ALA A 134 2.19 -6.50 10.45
C ALA A 134 2.24 -5.34 9.42
N MET A 135 1.09 -4.74 9.09
CA MET A 135 0.98 -3.75 8.01
C MET A 135 1.28 -2.31 8.47
N ASN A 136 1.17 -2.02 9.77
CA ASN A 136 1.45 -0.69 10.34
C ASN A 136 2.95 -0.38 10.52
N GLN A 137 3.85 -1.37 10.46
CA GLN A 137 5.31 -1.14 10.57
C GLN A 137 5.99 -0.78 9.24
N ALA A 138 5.33 -0.95 8.10
CA ALA A 138 5.94 -0.74 6.78
C ALA A 138 5.73 0.67 6.17
N MET A 139 5.03 1.57 6.87
CA MET A 139 4.57 2.87 6.31
C MET A 139 5.40 4.09 6.73
N ALA A 140 6.50 3.93 7.48
CA ALA A 140 7.34 5.05 7.90
C ALA A 140 8.62 5.09 7.06
N THR A 141 8.62 5.88 5.98
CA THR A 141 9.63 6.91 5.66
C THR A 141 9.35 7.51 4.29
N GLY A 142 9.35 8.84 4.20
CA GLY A 142 9.38 9.57 2.93
C GLY A 142 10.65 9.26 2.13
N ALA A 143 10.69 9.71 0.88
CA ALA A 143 11.77 9.44 -0.07
C ALA A 143 13.17 9.62 0.57
N PRO A 144 13.94 8.54 0.77
CA PRO A 144 15.26 8.61 1.41
C PRO A 144 16.24 9.34 0.51
N THR A 145 17.02 10.25 1.08
CA THR A 145 18.11 10.95 0.38
C THR A 145 19.12 9.96 -0.25
N GLU A 146 19.29 8.79 0.36
CA GLU A 146 20.09 7.68 -0.17
C GLU A 146 19.59 7.18 -1.54
N ALA A 147 18.27 7.06 -1.73
CA ALA A 147 17.70 6.60 -2.99
C ALA A 147 17.98 7.56 -4.17
N VAL A 148 18.29 8.83 -3.86
CA VAL A 148 18.72 9.84 -4.83
C VAL A 148 20.17 9.68 -5.22
N GLN A 149 21.04 9.47 -4.24
CA GLN A 149 22.45 9.24 -4.48
C GLN A 149 22.69 7.90 -5.21
N ASP A 150 21.96 6.86 -4.85
CA ASP A 150 22.04 5.55 -5.50
C ASP A 150 21.66 5.61 -6.98
N LEU A 151 20.59 6.35 -7.33
CA LEU A 151 20.19 6.50 -8.73
C LEU A 151 21.26 7.26 -9.54
N LEU A 152 21.85 8.30 -8.96
CA LEU A 152 22.94 9.04 -9.59
C LEU A 152 24.18 8.16 -9.80
N ARG A 153 24.53 7.32 -8.82
CA ARG A 153 25.65 6.38 -8.92
C ARG A 153 25.42 5.32 -10.00
N GLN A 154 24.22 4.73 -10.03
CA GLN A 154 23.84 3.76 -11.06
C GLN A 154 23.92 4.39 -12.47
N ILE A 155 23.46 5.64 -12.65
CA ILE A 155 23.55 6.34 -13.93
C ILE A 155 25.01 6.63 -14.31
N ALA A 156 25.87 6.97 -13.35
CA ALA A 156 27.29 7.22 -13.57
C ALA A 156 28.03 5.95 -14.04
N GLU A 157 27.81 4.84 -13.33
CA GLU A 157 28.38 3.52 -13.61
C GLU A 157 27.91 2.98 -14.98
N GLU A 158 26.61 3.06 -15.28
CA GLU A 158 26.05 2.63 -16.57
C GLU A 158 26.59 3.42 -17.78
N ASN A 159 27.12 4.63 -17.56
CA ASN A 159 27.56 5.53 -18.63
C ASN A 159 29.07 5.79 -18.63
N ASN A 160 29.86 5.05 -17.83
CA ASN A 160 31.30 5.22 -17.65
C ASN A 160 31.70 6.67 -17.35
N LEU A 161 30.89 7.38 -16.56
CA LEU A 161 31.18 8.73 -16.11
C LEU A 161 31.79 8.67 -14.70
N ASP A 162 33.00 9.19 -14.53
CA ASP A 162 33.66 9.22 -13.23
C ASP A 162 33.18 10.45 -12.42
N ILE A 163 32.07 10.28 -11.70
CA ILE A 163 31.42 11.32 -10.87
C ILE A 163 31.70 11.10 -9.37
N SER A 164 32.44 10.04 -9.05
CA SER A 164 32.75 9.58 -7.68
C SER A 164 33.28 10.71 -6.79
N THR A 165 34.18 11.54 -7.33
CA THR A 165 34.81 12.66 -6.62
C THR A 165 33.91 13.89 -6.41
N GLN A 166 32.80 14.03 -7.16
CA GLN A 166 31.88 15.16 -7.03
C GLN A 166 30.63 14.81 -6.19
N LEU A 167 30.26 13.54 -6.10
CA LEU A 167 29.16 13.07 -5.22
C LEU A 167 29.54 13.16 -3.74
N ASP A 168 30.80 12.88 -3.38
CA ASP A 168 31.32 13.01 -2.00
C ASP A 168 31.53 14.48 -1.57
N ALA A 169 31.59 15.41 -2.53
CA ALA A 169 31.83 16.83 -2.27
C ALA A 169 30.54 17.63 -1.98
N ILE A 170 29.35 17.05 -2.16
CA ILE A 170 28.08 17.73 -1.92
C ILE A 170 27.67 17.44 -0.48
N PRO A 171 27.64 18.45 0.42
CA PRO A 171 27.22 18.24 1.79
C PRO A 171 25.80 17.66 1.76
N THR A 172 25.65 16.48 2.37
CA THR A 172 24.34 15.95 2.70
C THR A 172 23.69 17.04 3.56
N VAL A 173 22.64 17.71 3.06
CA VAL A 173 21.81 18.57 3.90
C VAL A 173 21.10 17.63 4.86
N GLN A 174 21.84 17.26 5.90
CA GLN A 174 21.36 16.55 7.06
C GLN A 174 20.24 17.45 7.59
N GLN A 175 19.02 16.94 7.53
CA GLN A 175 17.88 17.48 8.23
C GLN A 175 18.22 17.51 9.73
N THR A 176 18.92 18.55 10.17
CA THR A 176 19.18 18.83 11.59
C THR A 176 17.92 19.33 12.30
N VAL A 177 16.81 19.54 11.58
CA VAL A 177 15.56 20.08 12.14
C VAL A 177 14.61 18.99 12.65
N THR A 178 14.71 17.74 12.19
CA THR A 178 13.74 16.68 12.58
C THR A 178 14.20 15.83 13.78
N THR A 179 15.51 15.72 14.03
CA THR A 179 16.01 14.88 15.14
C THR A 179 15.76 15.51 16.51
N GLN A 180 15.76 16.84 16.61
CA GLN A 180 15.49 17.54 17.88
C GLN A 180 14.01 17.45 18.27
N ALA A 181 13.08 17.59 17.33
CA ALA A 181 11.64 17.50 17.60
C ALA A 181 11.20 16.07 17.99
N GLN A 182 11.82 15.02 17.43
CA GLN A 182 11.49 13.64 17.77
C GLN A 182 12.07 13.20 19.12
N GLN A 183 13.25 13.70 19.51
CA GLN A 183 13.83 13.42 20.82
C GLN A 183 13.09 14.15 21.95
N GLU A 184 12.62 15.38 21.70
CA GLU A 184 11.87 16.15 22.71
C GLU A 184 10.48 15.55 22.97
N VAL A 185 9.77 15.09 21.94
CA VAL A 185 8.46 14.43 22.08
C VAL A 185 8.58 13.05 22.75
N ALA A 186 9.66 12.30 22.49
CA ALA A 186 9.92 11.02 23.17
C ALA A 186 10.28 11.22 24.65
N ALA A 187 11.04 12.27 24.97
CA ALA A 187 11.38 12.64 26.35
C ALA A 187 10.15 13.15 27.14
N GLN A 188 9.25 13.89 26.50
CA GLN A 188 8.00 14.33 27.11
C GLN A 188 7.04 13.16 27.38
N ASN A 189 6.87 12.24 26.42
CA ASN A 189 5.98 11.09 26.58
C ASN A 189 6.44 10.11 27.67
N SER A 190 7.75 9.91 27.84
CA SER A 190 8.28 9.08 28.94
C SER A 190 8.05 9.72 30.31
N ARG A 191 8.17 11.05 30.42
CA ARG A 191 7.89 11.78 31.66
C ARG A 191 6.40 11.75 32.05
N LEU A 192 5.48 11.87 31.08
CA LEU A 192 4.04 11.74 31.32
C LEU A 192 3.64 10.31 31.74
N ALA A 193 4.29 9.28 31.19
CA ALA A 193 4.05 7.89 31.60
C ALA A 193 4.47 7.64 33.06
N ALA A 194 5.62 8.18 33.49
CA ALA A 194 6.07 8.06 34.88
C ALA A 194 5.12 8.75 35.88
N LEU A 195 4.53 9.88 35.51
CA LEU A 195 3.53 10.58 36.34
C LEU A 195 2.19 9.84 36.42
N ARG A 196 1.80 9.12 35.36
CA ARG A 196 0.58 8.29 35.34
C ARG A 196 0.67 7.02 36.18
N HIS A 197 1.88 6.55 36.47
CA HIS A 197 2.11 5.41 37.36
C HIS A 197 2.39 5.81 38.82
N ALA A 198 2.46 7.11 39.12
CA ALA A 198 2.77 7.65 40.45
C ALA A 198 1.53 8.22 41.18
N THR A 199 0.32 7.86 40.76
CA THR A 199 -0.95 8.14 41.47
C THR A 199 -1.71 6.84 41.66
#